data_AF-W9YMF5-F1
#
_entry.id   AF-W9YMF5-F1
#
_cell.length_a   1.000
_cell.length_b   1.000
_cell.length_c   1.000
_cell.angle_alpha   90.00
_cell.angle_beta   90.00
_cell.angle_gamma   90.00
#
_symmetry.space_group_name_H-M   'P 1'
#
loop_
_entity.id
_entity.type
_entity.pdbx_description
1 polymer ?
#
loop_
_entity_poly.entity_id
_entity_poly.type
_entity_poly.pdbx_seq_one_letter_code
_entity_poly.pdbx_strand_id
1 'polypeptide(L)'
;MPPLQLPPNLKFGPFPVPHQVFHLSRSSLSYGLVNLKPLLPGHVLVCPVRCVPRLSQLSPAETADLFQTVQRVSRTLERVYSASAFNIAVQDGVEAGQSVPHVHVHVIPRRKGDYDHKGGGDQIYNDMDGEEGDVGKAFLEMQRRRSELAQERKDFSNGPDSDRKPRTADEMRKEAEWLREEMEHDRVNGGEDS
;
A
#
# COMPACT_ATOMS: atom_id res chain seq x y z
N MET A 1 -5.89 -20.93 -5.88
CA MET A 1 -6.62 -19.83 -6.53
C MET A 1 -5.99 -19.49 -7.86
N PRO A 2 -6.77 -19.07 -8.87
CA PRO A 2 -6.20 -18.61 -10.13
C PRO A 2 -5.29 -17.38 -9.89
N PRO A 3 -4.23 -17.20 -10.69
CA PRO A 3 -3.35 -16.04 -10.58
C PRO A 3 -4.13 -14.76 -10.84
N LEU A 4 -3.80 -13.69 -10.10
CA LEU A 4 -4.38 -12.37 -10.31
C LEU A 4 -4.00 -11.88 -11.72
N GLN A 5 -5.00 -11.69 -12.58
CA GLN A 5 -4.77 -11.19 -13.94
C GLN A 5 -4.60 -9.67 -13.89
N LEU A 6 -3.37 -9.24 -13.68
CA LEU A 6 -3.02 -7.82 -13.67
C LEU A 6 -2.88 -7.27 -15.09
N PRO A 7 -3.23 -5.99 -15.33
CA PRO A 7 -2.91 -5.32 -16.58
C PRO A 7 -1.41 -5.42 -16.89
N PRO A 8 -1.03 -5.62 -18.16
CA PRO A 8 0.37 -5.62 -18.55
C PRO A 8 1.00 -4.26 -18.21
N ASN A 9 2.16 -4.28 -17.56
CA ASN A 9 2.89 -3.08 -17.11
C ASN A 9 2.17 -2.23 -16.03
N LEU A 10 1.41 -2.85 -15.13
CA LEU A 10 0.88 -2.14 -13.96
C LEU A 10 1.99 -1.48 -13.14
N LYS A 11 1.83 -0.19 -12.86
CA LYS A 11 2.79 0.65 -12.15
C LYS A 11 2.12 1.46 -11.04
N PHE A 12 2.90 1.73 -9.99
CA PHE A 12 2.63 2.78 -9.03
C PHE A 12 3.52 3.99 -9.35
N GLY A 13 2.97 5.01 -10.04
CA GLY A 13 3.78 6.11 -10.55
C GLY A 13 4.83 5.59 -11.55
N PRO A 14 6.13 5.88 -11.36
CA PRO A 14 7.19 5.34 -12.20
C PRO A 14 7.55 3.87 -11.88
N PHE A 15 7.06 3.31 -10.76
CA PHE A 15 7.54 2.04 -10.21
C PHE A 15 6.71 0.84 -10.70
N PRO A 16 7.32 -0.18 -11.34
CA PRO A 16 6.64 -1.44 -11.62
C PRO A 16 6.32 -2.20 -10.32
N VAL A 17 5.09 -2.68 -10.17
CA VAL A 17 4.62 -3.35 -8.94
C VAL A 17 4.02 -4.75 -9.17
N PRO A 18 4.70 -5.67 -9.88
CA PRO A 18 4.10 -6.95 -10.29
C PRO A 18 3.85 -7.94 -9.13
N HIS A 19 4.53 -7.78 -7.99
CA HIS A 19 4.50 -8.76 -6.89
C HIS A 19 3.92 -8.21 -5.59
N GLN A 20 3.63 -6.90 -5.57
CA GLN A 20 3.15 -6.19 -4.39
C GLN A 20 1.62 -6.08 -4.37
N VAL A 21 0.97 -6.38 -5.49
CA VAL A 21 -0.47 -6.22 -5.68
C VAL A 21 -1.20 -7.44 -5.14
N PHE A 22 -2.11 -7.21 -4.19
CA PHE A 22 -2.92 -8.25 -3.55
C PHE A 22 -4.37 -8.24 -4.04
N HIS A 23 -4.81 -7.14 -4.67
CA HIS A 23 -6.19 -7.00 -5.13
C HIS A 23 -6.30 -6.22 -6.43
N LEU A 24 -7.19 -6.65 -7.31
CA LEU A 24 -7.71 -5.88 -8.44
C LEU A 24 -9.23 -5.83 -8.29
N SER A 25 -9.79 -4.62 -8.36
CA SER A 25 -11.24 -4.38 -8.34
C SER A 25 -11.94 -5.15 -9.47
N ARG A 26 -13.22 -5.47 -9.28
CA ARG A 26 -14.01 -6.17 -10.32
C ARG A 26 -14.14 -5.34 -11.60
N SER A 27 -14.22 -4.02 -11.48
CA SER A 27 -14.28 -3.09 -12.62
C SER A 27 -12.91 -2.91 -13.30
N SER A 28 -11.83 -3.44 -12.71
CA SER A 28 -10.44 -3.24 -13.14
C SER A 28 -10.01 -1.77 -13.17
N LEU A 29 -10.65 -0.89 -12.38
CA LEU A 29 -10.31 0.53 -12.29
C LEU A 29 -9.39 0.85 -11.11
N SER A 30 -9.36 0.04 -10.06
CA SER A 30 -8.48 0.20 -8.90
C SER A 30 -7.80 -1.09 -8.49
N TYR A 31 -6.66 -0.98 -7.81
CA TYR A 31 -5.89 -2.09 -7.26
C TYR A 31 -5.33 -1.77 -5.87
N GLY A 32 -5.09 -2.81 -5.07
CA GLY A 32 -4.48 -2.70 -3.74
C GLY A 32 -3.06 -3.26 -3.75
N LEU A 33 -2.11 -2.54 -3.13
CA LEU A 33 -0.72 -2.99 -2.99
C LEU A 33 -0.18 -2.87 -1.55
N VAL A 34 0.70 -3.79 -1.15
CA VAL A 34 1.38 -3.72 0.14
C VAL A 34 2.46 -2.63 0.14
N ASN A 35 2.62 -1.95 1.27
CA ASN A 35 3.33 -0.66 1.34
C ASN A 35 4.89 -0.63 1.31
N LEU A 36 5.71 -1.66 1.31
CA LEU A 36 7.20 -1.54 1.48
C LEU A 36 7.66 -1.00 2.86
N LYS A 37 7.35 0.24 3.27
CA LYS A 37 7.71 0.82 4.60
C LYS A 37 6.48 1.18 5.45
N PRO A 38 5.70 0.17 5.90
CA PRO A 38 4.42 0.40 6.55
C PRO A 38 4.58 1.10 7.91
N LEU A 39 3.81 2.18 8.14
CA LEU A 39 3.76 2.86 9.46
C LEU A 39 3.29 1.94 10.59
N LEU A 40 2.30 1.09 10.30
CA LEU A 40 1.79 0.05 11.20
C LEU A 40 1.58 -1.25 10.42
N PRO A 41 1.59 -2.42 11.09
CA PRO A 41 1.20 -3.68 10.46
C PRO A 41 -0.16 -3.56 9.76
N GLY A 42 -0.22 -3.96 8.48
CA GLY A 42 -1.43 -3.84 7.65
C GLY A 42 -1.61 -2.50 6.95
N HIS A 43 -0.66 -1.55 7.06
CA HIS A 43 -0.63 -0.36 6.21
C HIS A 43 -0.44 -0.79 4.75
N VAL A 44 -1.49 -0.61 3.95
CA VAL A 44 -1.51 -0.84 2.51
C VAL A 44 -1.94 0.42 1.75
N LEU A 45 -1.76 0.40 0.43
CA LEU A 45 -2.20 1.46 -0.47
C LEU A 45 -3.28 0.93 -1.40
N VAL A 46 -4.25 1.78 -1.74
CA VAL A 46 -5.23 1.54 -2.81
C VAL A 46 -5.10 2.63 -3.86
N CYS A 47 -4.92 2.25 -5.12
CA CYS A 47 -4.63 3.18 -6.21
C CYS A 47 -5.57 2.91 -7.41
N PRO A 48 -5.90 3.91 -8.22
CA PRO A 48 -6.50 3.68 -9.53
C PRO A 48 -5.49 2.99 -10.45
N VAL A 49 -5.96 2.18 -11.41
CA VAL A 49 -5.11 1.55 -12.44
C VAL A 49 -4.55 2.61 -13.39
N ARG A 50 -5.33 3.66 -13.69
CA ARG A 50 -4.85 4.78 -14.49
C ARG A 50 -3.99 5.70 -13.63
N CYS A 51 -2.73 5.84 -14.03
CA CYS A 51 -1.75 6.67 -13.34
C CYS A 51 -2.01 8.17 -13.54
N VAL A 52 -2.73 8.79 -12.61
CA VAL A 52 -2.89 10.26 -12.52
C VAL A 52 -2.42 10.78 -11.17
N PRO A 53 -1.77 11.96 -11.11
CA PRO A 53 -1.26 12.52 -9.86
C PRO A 53 -2.33 13.10 -8.94
N ARG A 54 -3.49 13.53 -9.46
CA ARG A 54 -4.47 14.31 -8.69
C ARG A 54 -5.85 13.66 -8.67
N LEU A 55 -6.53 13.72 -7.52
CA LEU A 55 -7.91 13.23 -7.38
C LEU A 55 -8.88 13.89 -8.38
N SER A 56 -8.68 15.18 -8.66
CA SER A 56 -9.48 15.94 -9.62
C SER A 56 -9.39 15.45 -11.07
N GLN A 57 -8.42 14.57 -11.38
CA GLN A 57 -8.23 13.98 -12.70
C GLN A 57 -8.90 12.60 -12.83
N LEU A 58 -9.48 12.06 -11.75
CA LEU A 58 -10.27 10.84 -11.80
C LEU A 58 -11.63 11.09 -12.41
N SER A 59 -12.11 10.13 -13.19
CA SER A 59 -13.50 10.08 -13.60
C SER A 59 -14.40 9.69 -12.41
N PRO A 60 -15.71 10.01 -12.44
CA PRO A 60 -16.64 9.57 -11.40
C PRO A 60 -16.63 8.06 -11.15
N ALA A 61 -16.45 7.26 -12.21
CA ALA A 61 -16.36 5.80 -12.11
C ALA A 61 -15.10 5.35 -11.36
N GLU A 62 -13.94 5.96 -11.64
CA GLU A 62 -12.69 5.65 -10.93
C GLU A 62 -12.75 6.11 -9.47
N THR A 63 -13.32 7.29 -9.19
CA THR A 63 -13.50 7.75 -7.80
C THR A 63 -14.39 6.79 -7.01
N ALA A 64 -15.51 6.37 -7.59
CA ALA A 64 -16.41 5.42 -6.94
C ALA A 64 -15.73 4.06 -6.70
N ASP A 65 -15.08 3.50 -7.72
CA ASP A 65 -14.39 2.21 -7.61
C ASP A 65 -13.22 2.25 -6.62
N LEU A 66 -12.47 3.37 -6.58
CA LEU A 66 -11.36 3.58 -5.65
C LEU A 66 -11.83 3.44 -4.20
N PHE A 67 -12.87 4.17 -3.82
CA PHE A 67 -13.35 4.15 -2.44
C PHE A 67 -14.17 2.91 -2.09
N GLN A 68 -14.86 2.29 -3.05
CA GLN A 68 -15.45 0.95 -2.86
C GLN A 68 -14.35 -0.09 -2.60
N THR A 69 -13.22 0.01 -3.30
CA THR A 69 -12.05 -0.83 -3.07
C THR A 69 -11.44 -0.57 -1.70
N VAL A 70 -11.31 0.69 -1.27
CA VAL A 70 -10.86 1.04 0.10
C VAL A 70 -11.75 0.41 1.17
N GLN A 71 -13.08 0.50 1.02
CA GLN A 71 -14.01 -0.12 1.97
C GLN A 71 -13.82 -1.63 2.05
N ARG A 72 -13.70 -2.28 0.89
CA ARG A 72 -13.49 -3.73 0.80
C ARG A 72 -12.19 -4.15 1.47
N VAL A 73 -11.08 -3.47 1.17
CA VAL A 73 -9.78 -3.71 1.79
C VAL A 73 -9.84 -3.48 3.30
N SER A 74 -10.50 -2.42 3.75
CA SER A 74 -10.64 -2.11 5.18
C SER A 74 -11.35 -3.23 5.93
N ARG A 75 -12.43 -3.82 5.38
CA ARG A 75 -13.13 -4.97 6.00
C ARG A 75 -12.21 -6.17 6.21
N THR A 76 -11.41 -6.52 5.21
CA THR A 76 -10.44 -7.61 5.31
C THR A 76 -9.37 -7.30 6.36
N LEU A 77 -8.81 -6.08 6.33
CA LEU A 77 -7.78 -5.65 7.27
C LEU A 77 -8.29 -5.62 8.72
N GLU A 78 -9.55 -5.23 8.93
CA GLU A 78 -10.18 -5.20 10.25
C GLU A 78 -10.16 -6.59 10.88
N ARG A 79 -10.56 -7.59 10.11
CA ARG A 79 -10.57 -9.00 10.54
C ARG A 79 -9.16 -9.53 10.78
N VAL A 80 -8.27 -9.41 9.80
CA VAL A 80 -6.96 -10.08 9.83
C VAL A 80 -5.95 -9.41 10.76
N TYR A 81 -6.12 -8.11 11.04
CA TYR A 81 -5.28 -7.38 11.98
C TYR A 81 -5.99 -7.06 13.31
N SER A 82 -7.22 -7.54 13.51
CA SER A 82 -8.03 -7.23 14.70
C SER A 82 -8.08 -5.71 14.96
N ALA A 83 -8.27 -4.94 13.89
CA ALA A 83 -8.35 -3.49 13.97
C ALA A 83 -9.72 -3.08 14.55
N SER A 84 -9.76 -1.91 15.19
CA SER A 84 -11.01 -1.32 15.70
C SER A 84 -11.29 0.06 15.09
N ALA A 85 -10.35 0.60 14.31
CA ALA A 85 -10.43 1.88 13.63
C ALA A 85 -9.44 1.92 12.46
N PHE A 86 -9.49 2.99 11.66
CA PHE A 86 -8.58 3.18 10.53
C PHE A 86 -8.16 4.65 10.41
N ASN A 87 -6.93 4.87 9.95
CA ASN A 87 -6.58 6.10 9.24
C ASN A 87 -6.72 5.83 7.75
N ILE A 88 -7.61 6.58 7.10
CA ILE A 88 -7.79 6.59 5.64
C ILE A 88 -7.38 7.98 5.15
N ALA A 89 -6.28 8.06 4.40
CA ALA A 89 -5.70 9.35 4.02
C ALA A 89 -5.34 9.39 2.53
N VAL A 90 -5.52 10.56 1.92
CA VAL A 90 -5.05 10.87 0.57
C VAL A 90 -4.24 12.16 0.62
N GLN A 91 -2.97 12.07 0.24
CA GLN A 91 -2.09 13.22 0.09
C GLN A 91 -2.18 13.69 -1.37
N ASP A 92 -3.10 14.61 -1.67
CA ASP A 92 -3.43 15.06 -3.03
C ASP A 92 -2.54 16.23 -3.49
N GLY A 93 -1.28 15.93 -3.82
CA GLY A 93 -0.28 16.90 -4.30
C GLY A 93 0.89 17.08 -3.33
N VAL A 94 1.99 17.66 -3.84
CA VAL A 94 3.28 17.75 -3.12
C VAL A 94 3.14 18.46 -1.77
N GLU A 95 2.43 19.59 -1.72
CA GLU A 95 2.19 20.36 -0.48
C GLU A 95 1.30 19.62 0.54
N ALA A 96 0.66 18.53 0.14
CA ALA A 96 -0.09 17.65 1.03
C ALA A 96 0.72 16.40 1.46
N GLY A 97 2.01 16.33 1.12
CA GLY A 97 2.90 15.21 1.43
C GLY A 97 3.00 14.14 0.32
N GLN A 98 2.45 14.38 -0.87
CA GLN A 98 2.50 13.39 -1.96
C GLN A 98 3.93 13.19 -2.48
N SER A 99 4.51 12.03 -2.24
CA SER A 99 5.85 11.68 -2.74
C SER A 99 5.85 10.94 -4.08
N VAL A 100 4.77 10.22 -4.41
CA VAL A 100 4.60 9.54 -5.71
C VAL A 100 3.47 10.21 -6.50
N PRO A 101 3.71 10.70 -7.73
CA PRO A 101 2.71 11.41 -8.54
C PRO A 101 1.69 10.45 -9.18
N HIS A 102 1.02 9.69 -8.33
CA HIS A 102 -0.06 8.77 -8.65
C HIS A 102 -1.00 8.78 -7.44
N VAL A 103 -2.29 9.05 -7.62
CA VAL A 103 -3.29 8.97 -6.55
C VAL A 103 -3.16 7.63 -5.82
N HIS A 104 -3.09 7.70 -4.49
CA HIS A 104 -3.14 6.54 -3.63
C HIS A 104 -3.82 6.90 -2.31
N VAL A 105 -4.60 5.95 -1.81
CA VAL A 105 -5.23 6.04 -0.51
C VAL A 105 -4.42 5.18 0.46
N HIS A 106 -3.91 5.79 1.52
CA HIS A 106 -3.35 5.07 2.65
C HIS A 106 -4.50 4.43 3.43
N VAL A 107 -4.42 3.11 3.64
CA VAL A 107 -5.36 2.36 4.48
C VAL A 107 -4.58 1.76 5.62
N ILE A 108 -4.72 2.34 6.82
CA ILE A 108 -3.92 1.98 7.98
C ILE A 108 -4.84 1.47 9.10
N PRO A 109 -4.87 0.16 9.38
CA PRO A 109 -5.64 -0.38 10.48
C PRO A 109 -5.08 0.08 11.82
N ARG A 110 -5.97 0.44 12.75
CA ARG A 110 -5.66 0.96 14.08
C ARG A 110 -6.17 0.05 15.18
N ARG A 111 -5.40 -0.06 16.25
CA ARG A 111 -5.78 -0.69 17.52
C ARG A 111 -5.58 0.28 18.67
N LYS A 112 -6.31 0.08 19.76
CA LYS A 112 -6.11 0.89 20.97
C LYS A 112 -4.66 0.81 21.44
N GLY A 113 -4.01 1.97 21.59
CA GLY A 113 -2.64 2.10 22.08
C GLY A 113 -1.54 1.72 21.10
N ASP A 114 -1.86 1.48 19.81
CA ASP A 114 -0.89 1.09 18.79
C ASP A 114 0.20 2.13 18.50
N TYR A 115 0.01 3.36 18.97
CA TYR A 115 0.92 4.50 18.78
C TYR A 115 1.37 5.14 20.10
N ASP A 116 1.01 4.58 21.26
CA ASP A 116 1.35 5.18 22.56
C ASP A 116 2.86 5.29 22.75
N HIS A 117 3.62 4.30 22.25
CA HIS A 117 5.08 4.28 22.26
C HIS A 117 5.74 5.42 21.45
N LYS A 118 4.98 6.06 20.54
CA LYS A 118 5.42 7.20 19.73
C LYS A 118 4.88 8.54 20.23
N GLY A 119 4.14 8.56 21.34
CA GLY A 119 3.53 9.77 21.89
C GLY A 119 2.05 9.95 21.57
N GLY A 120 1.35 8.88 21.16
CA GLY A 120 -0.10 8.86 21.01
C GLY A 120 -0.59 8.89 19.56
N GLY A 121 -1.91 8.73 19.40
CA GLY A 121 -2.54 8.43 18.12
C GLY A 121 -2.32 9.46 17.00
N ASP A 122 -2.14 10.74 17.35
CA ASP A 122 -1.96 11.84 16.39
C ASP A 122 -0.57 11.85 15.75
N GLN A 123 0.41 11.17 16.35
CA GLN A 123 1.77 11.13 15.80
C GLN A 123 1.84 10.40 14.46
N ILE A 124 0.83 9.61 14.12
CA ILE A 124 0.71 9.01 12.80
C ILE A 124 0.64 10.05 11.68
N TYR A 125 0.08 11.24 11.93
CA TYR A 125 0.02 12.31 10.93
C TYR A 125 1.40 12.91 10.66
N ASN A 126 2.20 13.08 11.71
CA ASN A 126 3.59 13.53 11.58
C ASN A 126 4.44 12.48 10.87
N ASP A 127 4.25 11.20 11.19
CA ASP A 127 4.95 10.11 10.51
C ASP A 127 4.55 9.99 9.04
N MET A 128 3.28 10.25 8.68
CA MET A 128 2.81 10.26 7.29
C MET A 128 3.42 11.41 6.46
N ASP A 129 3.62 12.58 7.07
CA ASP A 129 4.21 13.75 6.40
C ASP A 129 5.74 13.71 6.38
N GLY A 130 6.34 12.99 7.33
CA GLY A 130 7.78 12.82 7.45
C GLY A 130 8.38 11.75 6.52
N GLU A 131 9.69 11.54 6.67
CA GLU A 131 10.45 10.50 5.95
C GLU A 131 9.86 9.10 6.13
N GLU A 132 9.22 8.88 7.27
CA GLU A 132 8.58 7.63 7.65
C GLU A 132 7.41 7.22 6.73
N GLY A 133 6.71 8.20 6.17
CA GLY A 133 5.56 8.06 5.27
C GLY A 133 5.91 8.22 3.79
N ASP A 134 7.14 8.62 3.47
CA ASP A 134 7.60 8.85 2.10
C ASP A 134 7.72 7.54 1.31
N VAL A 135 6.61 7.15 0.67
CA VAL A 135 6.54 5.99 -0.21
C VAL A 135 7.45 6.13 -1.44
N GLY A 136 7.65 7.32 -1.99
CA GLY A 136 8.50 7.55 -3.17
C GLY A 136 9.96 7.24 -2.88
N LYS A 137 10.50 7.80 -1.79
CA LYS A 137 11.86 7.50 -1.31
C LYS A 137 12.02 6.01 -1.02
N ALA A 138 11.03 5.38 -0.39
CA ALA A 138 11.06 3.95 -0.12
C ALA A 138 11.20 3.12 -1.41
N PHE A 139 10.36 3.38 -2.43
CA PHE A 139 10.41 2.67 -3.70
C PHE A 139 11.71 2.94 -4.49
N LEU A 140 12.25 4.16 -4.43
CA LEU A 140 13.55 4.50 -5.04
C LEU A 140 14.69 3.72 -4.39
N GLU A 141 14.74 3.64 -3.06
CA GLU A 141 15.74 2.86 -2.33
C GLU A 141 15.66 1.37 -2.69
N MET A 142 14.44 0.82 -2.81
CA MET A 142 14.23 -0.56 -3.24
C MET A 142 14.75 -0.80 -4.67
N GLN A 143 14.46 0.10 -5.61
CA GLN A 143 14.99 0.00 -6.98
C GLN A 143 16.51 0.08 -7.01
N ARG A 144 17.10 1.02 -6.26
CA ARG A 144 18.56 1.18 -6.18
C ARG A 144 19.23 -0.08 -5.64
N ARG A 145 18.69 -0.64 -4.55
CA ARG A 145 19.18 -1.90 -3.98
C ARG A 145 19.04 -3.08 -4.95
N ARG A 146 17.97 -3.13 -5.75
CA ARG A 146 17.78 -4.16 -6.77
C ARG A 146 18.77 -4.01 -7.92
N SER A 147 19.10 -2.79 -8.34
CA SER A 147 20.15 -2.56 -9.34
C SER A 147 21.54 -2.88 -8.80
N GLU A 148 21.85 -2.47 -7.56
CA GLU A 148 23.11 -2.78 -6.87
C GLU A 148 23.30 -4.30 -6.74
N LEU A 149 22.29 -5.05 -6.27
CA LEU A 149 22.35 -6.52 -6.19
C LEU A 149 22.46 -7.21 -7.56
N ALA A 150 21.97 -6.59 -8.63
CA ALA A 150 22.15 -7.09 -9.99
C ALA A 150 23.57 -6.79 -10.54
N GLN A 151 24.25 -5.78 -9.99
CA GLN A 151 25.61 -5.36 -10.34
C GLN A 151 26.69 -5.99 -9.45
N GLU A 152 26.37 -6.36 -8.20
CA GLU A 152 27.33 -6.79 -7.19
C GLU A 152 27.13 -8.27 -6.81
N ARG A 153 27.91 -9.10 -7.50
CA ARG A 153 28.42 -10.38 -7.00
C ARG A 153 29.70 -10.18 -6.16
N LYS A 154 29.91 -9.00 -5.55
CA LYS A 154 31.05 -8.68 -4.68
C LYS A 154 30.72 -7.56 -3.67
N ASP A 155 30.98 -7.92 -2.40
CA ASP A 155 31.28 -7.12 -1.22
C ASP A 155 30.24 -6.25 -0.50
N PHE A 156 30.46 -6.15 0.81
CA PHE A 156 29.50 -5.90 1.89
C PHE A 156 29.32 -4.43 2.33
N SER A 157 28.15 -4.20 2.96
CA SER A 157 27.88 -3.49 4.23
C SER A 157 27.17 -2.12 4.24
N ASN A 158 26.04 -2.15 4.96
CA ASN A 158 25.36 -1.18 5.85
C ASN A 158 25.18 0.29 5.46
N GLY A 159 23.92 0.66 5.24
CA GLY A 159 23.38 2.03 5.31
C GLY A 159 22.60 2.28 6.62
N PRO A 160 22.21 3.55 6.88
CA PRO A 160 21.94 4.07 8.23
C PRO A 160 20.65 3.54 8.86
N ASP A 161 20.65 3.51 10.20
CA ASP A 161 19.53 3.14 11.06
C ASP A 161 18.37 4.13 10.89
N SER A 162 17.36 3.72 10.12
CA SER A 162 15.98 3.98 10.46
C SER A 162 15.52 2.83 11.35
N ASP A 163 14.89 3.12 12.49
CA ASP A 163 14.37 2.10 13.41
C ASP A 163 13.39 1.12 12.72
N ARG A 164 12.85 1.47 11.54
CA ARG A 164 12.04 0.59 10.67
C ARG A 164 12.81 0.20 9.40
N LYS A 165 13.23 -1.07 9.32
CA LYS A 165 13.87 -1.63 8.11
C LYS A 165 12.85 -1.84 6.99
N PRO A 166 13.09 -1.37 5.76
CA PRO A 166 12.21 -1.66 4.62
C PRO A 166 12.05 -3.16 4.40
N ARG A 167 10.82 -3.58 4.08
CA ARG A 167 10.53 -4.99 3.77
C ARG A 167 11.32 -5.46 2.55
N THR A 168 11.72 -6.73 2.58
CA THR A 168 12.27 -7.43 1.42
C THR A 168 11.20 -7.70 0.37
N ALA A 169 11.61 -7.91 -0.88
CA ALA A 169 10.69 -8.27 -1.95
C ALA A 169 9.92 -9.58 -1.67
N ASP A 170 10.54 -10.51 -0.93
CA ASP A 170 9.96 -11.78 -0.56
C ASP A 170 8.90 -11.63 0.53
N GLU A 171 9.14 -10.79 1.54
CA GLU A 171 8.14 -10.44 2.56
C GLU A 171 6.93 -9.77 1.93
N MET A 172 7.15 -8.79 1.05
CA MET A 172 6.06 -8.10 0.34
C MET A 172 5.23 -9.07 -0.50
N ARG A 173 5.88 -9.98 -1.23
CA ARG A 173 5.17 -10.98 -2.04
C ARG A 173 4.34 -11.91 -1.18
N LYS A 174 4.92 -12.44 -0.09
CA LYS A 174 4.19 -13.33 0.84
C LYS A 174 2.99 -12.62 1.47
N GLU A 175 3.16 -11.37 1.88
CA GLU A 175 2.07 -10.59 2.45
C GLU A 175 0.98 -10.29 1.42
N ALA A 176 1.36 -9.96 0.17
CA ALA A 176 0.41 -9.73 -0.89
C ALA A 176 -0.36 -11.02 -1.27
N GLU A 177 0.31 -12.17 -1.31
CA GLU A 177 -0.32 -13.48 -1.53
C GLU A 177 -1.28 -13.85 -0.40
N TRP A 178 -0.87 -13.66 0.84
CA TRP A 178 -1.71 -13.90 2.02
C TRP A 178 -2.93 -12.98 2.06
N LEU A 179 -2.76 -11.65 1.89
CA LEU A 179 -3.89 -10.72 1.86
C LEU A 179 -4.86 -11.03 0.73
N ARG A 180 -4.35 -11.45 -0.44
CA ARG A 180 -5.20 -11.91 -1.53
C ARG A 180 -6.05 -13.12 -1.10
N GLU A 181 -5.45 -14.08 -0.40
CA GLU A 181 -6.17 -15.24 0.12
C GLU A 181 -7.28 -14.86 1.10
N GLU A 182 -6.99 -13.95 2.01
CA GLU A 182 -7.95 -13.44 2.98
C GLU A 182 -9.11 -12.69 2.33
N MET A 183 -8.83 -11.85 1.33
CA MET A 183 -9.86 -11.10 0.59
C MET A 183 -10.80 -11.99 -0.23
N GLU A 184 -10.32 -13.13 -0.71
CA GLU A 184 -11.13 -14.11 -1.43
C GLU A 184 -11.96 -14.95 -0.45
N HIS A 185 -11.42 -15.24 0.74
CA HIS A 185 -12.18 -15.87 1.81
C HIS A 185 -13.37 -15.01 2.27
N ASP A 186 -13.18 -13.68 2.30
CA ASP A 186 -14.27 -12.74 2.59
C ASP A 186 -15.37 -12.74 1.52
N ARG A 187 -15.05 -13.02 0.24
CA ARG A 187 -16.06 -13.17 -0.82
C ARG A 187 -16.97 -14.35 -0.58
N VAL A 188 -16.37 -15.49 -0.22
CA VAL A 188 -17.09 -16.76 -0.05
C VAL A 188 -18.00 -16.72 1.16
N ASN A 189 -17.55 -16.11 2.26
CA ASN A 189 -18.30 -16.07 3.51
C ASN A 189 -19.25 -14.86 3.64
N GLY A 190 -19.04 -13.80 2.86
CA GLY A 190 -19.74 -12.53 3.00
C GLY A 190 -21.06 -12.38 2.23
N GLY A 191 -21.44 -13.35 1.38
CA GLY A 191 -22.73 -13.30 0.66
C GLY A 191 -22.99 -11.96 -0.05
N GLU A 192 -21.98 -11.34 -0.67
CA GLU A 192 -22.12 -10.08 -1.43
C GLU A 192 -22.76 -10.30 -2.83
N ASP A 193 -23.74 -11.22 -2.92
CA ASP A 193 -24.65 -11.36 -4.06
C ASP A 193 -26.05 -10.90 -3.61
N SER A 194 -26.24 -9.58 -3.51
CA SER A 194 -27.54 -8.90 -3.43
C SER A 194 -27.39 -7.47 -3.94
#